data_AF-A0A3M8EFU2-F1
#
_entry.id   AF-A0A3M8EFU2-F1
#
_cell.length_a   1.000
_cell.length_b   1.000
_cell.length_c   1.000
_cell.angle_alpha   90.00
_cell.angle_beta   90.00
_cell.angle_gamma   90.00
#
_symmetry.space_group_name_H-M   'P 1'
#
loop_
_entity.id
_entity.type
_entity.pdbx_description
1 polymer ?
#
loop_
_entity_poly.entity_id
_entity_poly.type
_entity_poly.pdbx_seq_one_letter_code
_entity_poly.pdbx_strand_id
1 'polypeptide(L)'
;MCNTRNKTSLQKRFFADKNALVEFLMDPSFAGAYGFEIDSVGNGEYVMNMKWVCDWEEVQSRMQTDFPTKRTSRDALKDKTEEERTAILQHNREQYIMRSKRANEVYTIKTKSHPIGRSLAIQLHKTYVSLIGNHKNTGIPNISKDGYTAVFRCVVGDEIWNFSTRNPLGAFKELTDLCEDIANDVKENKKDINEDEYVRRLEELMNAKSL
;
A
#
# COMPACT_ATOMS: atom_id res chain seq x y z
N MET A 1 -16.28 -6.78 -16.25
CA MET A 1 -16.74 -6.16 -14.99
C MET A 1 -15.52 -5.91 -14.11
N CYS A 2 -15.30 -4.68 -13.63
CA CYS A 2 -14.16 -4.39 -12.75
C CYS A 2 -14.49 -4.82 -11.31
N ASN A 3 -13.71 -5.70 -10.69
CA ASN A 3 -13.97 -6.17 -9.33
C ASN A 3 -13.24 -5.29 -8.30
N THR A 4 -13.87 -4.17 -7.95
CA THR A 4 -13.30 -3.14 -7.05
C THR A 4 -13.89 -3.20 -5.64
N ARG A 5 -14.75 -4.19 -5.35
CA ARG A 5 -15.40 -4.39 -4.04
C ARG A 5 -14.40 -4.55 -2.90
N ASN A 6 -13.22 -5.09 -3.18
CA ASN A 6 -12.19 -5.34 -2.18
C ASN A 6 -11.22 -4.16 -1.95
N LYS A 7 -11.42 -3.01 -2.63
CA LYS A 7 -10.56 -1.82 -2.46
C LYS A 7 -11.03 -0.95 -1.28
N THR A 8 -10.10 -0.54 -0.42
CA THR A 8 -10.35 0.50 0.60
C THR A 8 -10.64 1.86 -0.06
N SER A 9 -11.14 2.85 0.70
CA SER A 9 -11.39 4.19 0.15
C SER A 9 -10.12 4.82 -0.41
N LEU A 10 -8.97 4.66 0.26
CA LEU A 10 -7.68 5.13 -0.24
C LEU A 10 -7.23 4.38 -1.50
N GLN A 11 -7.34 3.05 -1.51
CA GLN A 11 -6.99 2.23 -2.67
C GLN A 11 -7.81 2.60 -3.91
N LYS A 12 -9.09 2.94 -3.77
CA LYS A 12 -9.92 3.42 -4.89
C LYS A 12 -9.44 4.75 -5.47
N ARG A 13 -8.86 5.62 -4.64
CA ARG A 13 -8.29 6.89 -5.11
C ARG A 13 -6.93 6.70 -5.77
N PHE A 14 -6.16 5.71 -5.33
CA PHE A 14 -4.91 5.32 -5.98
C PHE A 14 -5.15 4.57 -7.28
N PHE A 15 -5.94 3.50 -7.25
CA PHE A 15 -6.20 2.64 -8.39
C PHE A 15 -7.70 2.66 -8.62
N ALA A 16 -8.13 3.50 -9.55
CA ALA A 16 -9.53 3.73 -9.90
C ALA A 16 -10.27 2.42 -10.25
N ASP A 17 -11.50 2.52 -10.74
CA ASP A 17 -12.30 1.34 -11.12
C ASP A 17 -11.82 0.69 -12.45
N LYS A 18 -10.52 0.44 -12.56
CA LYS A 18 -9.88 -0.43 -13.56
C LYS A 18 -9.03 -1.49 -12.87
N ASN A 19 -8.77 -2.58 -13.58
CA ASN A 19 -7.86 -3.63 -13.15
C ASN A 19 -6.56 -3.46 -13.93
N ALA A 20 -5.52 -2.96 -13.27
CA ALA A 20 -4.18 -2.92 -13.83
C ALA A 20 -3.55 -4.33 -13.84
N LEU A 21 -2.50 -4.54 -14.63
CA LEU A 21 -1.74 -5.79 -14.64
C LEU A 21 -1.20 -6.10 -13.24
N VAL A 22 -0.64 -5.06 -12.61
CA VAL A 22 -0.09 -5.05 -11.25
C VAL A 22 -0.49 -3.74 -10.57
N GLU A 23 -0.89 -3.82 -9.30
CA GLU A 23 -1.04 -2.66 -8.40
C GLU A 23 -0.24 -2.92 -7.11
N PHE A 24 0.58 -1.94 -6.72
CA PHE A 24 1.34 -1.91 -5.48
C PHE A 24 0.98 -0.67 -4.67
N LEU A 25 0.67 -0.81 -3.38
CA LEU A 25 0.48 0.31 -2.46
C LEU A 25 1.23 0.10 -1.16
N MET A 26 2.00 1.10 -0.78
CA MET A 26 2.59 1.30 0.52
C MET A 26 1.78 2.34 1.30
N ASP A 27 1.24 1.96 2.45
CA ASP A 27 0.47 2.82 3.35
C ASP A 27 1.12 2.86 4.75
N PRO A 28 2.10 3.75 4.97
CA PRO A 28 2.79 3.90 6.25
C PRO A 28 1.98 4.77 7.22
N SER A 29 2.04 4.46 8.52
CA SER A 29 1.33 5.23 9.55
C SER A 29 1.95 6.60 9.85
N PHE A 30 3.11 6.90 9.27
CA PHE A 30 3.95 8.07 9.59
C PHE A 30 4.28 8.94 8.38
N ALA A 31 3.75 8.63 7.19
CA ALA A 31 3.99 9.41 5.98
C ALA A 31 2.82 9.23 4.99
N GLY A 32 2.85 10.00 3.90
CA GLY A 32 1.88 9.86 2.81
C GLY A 32 2.02 8.52 2.10
N ALA A 33 0.90 7.85 1.85
CA ALA A 33 0.88 6.63 1.05
C ALA A 33 1.42 6.86 -0.36
N TYR A 34 2.02 5.83 -0.95
CA TYR A 34 2.55 5.85 -2.30
C TYR A 34 2.52 4.45 -2.92
N GLY A 35 2.63 4.37 -4.24
CA GLY A 35 2.57 3.11 -4.94
C GLY A 35 2.35 3.31 -6.43
N PHE A 36 2.26 2.22 -7.18
CA PHE A 36 2.11 2.29 -8.63
C PHE A 36 1.10 1.28 -9.15
N GLU A 37 0.57 1.56 -10.33
CA GLU A 37 -0.16 0.59 -11.15
C GLU A 37 0.54 0.45 -12.51
N ILE A 38 0.53 -0.75 -13.09
CA ILE A 38 1.07 -1.00 -14.43
C ILE A 38 -0.09 -1.30 -15.38
N ASP A 39 -0.28 -0.45 -16.38
CA ASP A 39 -1.24 -0.69 -17.46
C ASP A 39 -0.52 -1.25 -18.68
N SER A 40 -1.22 -2.11 -19.43
CA SER A 40 -0.87 -2.39 -20.82
C SER A 40 -1.57 -1.35 -21.71
N VAL A 41 -0.82 -0.62 -22.53
CA VAL A 41 -1.37 0.42 -23.41
C VAL A 41 -1.62 -0.07 -24.84
N GLY A 42 -1.49 -1.38 -25.08
CA GLY A 42 -1.57 -2.00 -26.41
C GLY A 42 -0.18 -2.20 -27.04
N ASN A 43 -0.09 -2.98 -28.12
CA ASN A 43 1.15 -3.22 -28.88
C ASN A 43 2.36 -3.75 -28.08
N GLY A 44 2.14 -4.32 -26.89
CA GLY A 44 3.20 -4.81 -26.02
C GLY A 44 3.91 -3.72 -25.22
N GLU A 45 3.38 -2.50 -25.21
CA GLU A 45 3.85 -1.37 -24.41
C GLU A 45 3.18 -1.36 -23.03
N TYR A 46 3.94 -0.92 -22.03
CA TYR A 46 3.51 -0.85 -20.64
C TYR A 46 3.83 0.52 -20.05
N VAL A 47 2.94 1.02 -19.20
CA VAL A 47 3.14 2.28 -18.50
C VAL A 47 2.95 2.04 -17.01
N MET A 48 3.96 2.42 -16.23
CA MET A 48 3.86 2.51 -14.79
C MET A 48 3.34 3.89 -14.39
N ASN A 49 2.21 3.92 -13.68
CA ASN A 49 1.64 5.13 -13.11
C ASN A 49 1.97 5.20 -11.62
N MET A 50 3.05 5.88 -11.29
CA MET A 50 3.47 6.13 -9.91
C MET A 50 2.59 7.19 -9.26
N LYS A 51 2.10 6.93 -8.06
CA LYS A 51 1.15 7.76 -7.31
C LYS A 51 1.62 7.96 -5.89
N TRP A 52 1.40 9.15 -5.34
CA TRP A 52 1.73 9.44 -3.93
C TRP A 52 0.88 10.57 -3.37
N VAL A 53 0.61 10.49 -2.07
CA VAL A 53 0.04 11.57 -1.27
C VAL A 53 1.12 12.62 -1.04
N CYS A 54 0.87 13.88 -1.39
CA CYS A 54 1.86 14.95 -1.28
C CYS A 54 1.61 15.96 -0.16
N ASP A 55 0.45 15.90 0.50
CA ASP A 55 -0.01 16.85 1.52
C ASP A 55 -0.32 16.14 2.86
N TRP A 56 0.34 15.00 3.12
CA TRP A 56 0.03 14.15 4.26
C TRP A 56 0.11 14.88 5.61
N GLU A 57 1.21 15.60 5.85
CA GLU A 57 1.44 16.29 7.12
C GLU A 57 0.38 17.38 7.37
N GLU A 58 0.06 18.17 6.34
CA GLU A 58 -0.95 19.23 6.41
C GLU A 58 -2.34 18.66 6.70
N VAL A 59 -2.73 17.64 5.92
CA VAL A 59 -4.03 16.98 6.10
C VAL A 59 -4.12 16.33 7.47
N GLN A 60 -3.07 15.62 7.92
CA GLN A 60 -3.06 15.01 9.25
C GLN A 60 -3.14 16.04 10.37
N SER A 61 -2.42 17.16 10.26
CA SER A 61 -2.49 18.27 11.21
C SER A 61 -3.93 18.82 11.31
N ARG A 62 -4.56 19.09 10.17
CA ARG A 62 -5.97 19.51 10.12
C ARG A 62 -6.91 18.47 10.73
N MET A 63 -6.75 17.18 10.40
CA MET A 63 -7.57 16.10 10.96
C MET A 63 -7.43 15.97 12.48
N GLN A 64 -6.25 16.28 13.04
CA GLN A 64 -6.07 16.29 14.50
C GLN A 64 -6.88 17.39 15.18
N THR A 65 -6.99 18.55 14.53
CA THR A 65 -7.80 19.70 14.98
C THR A 65 -9.29 19.45 14.83
N ASP A 66 -9.73 18.95 13.67
CA ASP A 66 -11.16 18.74 13.36
C ASP A 66 -11.77 17.59 14.18
N PHE A 67 -10.97 16.58 14.51
CA PHE A 67 -11.42 15.37 15.20
C PHE A 67 -10.56 15.10 16.45
N PRO A 68 -10.64 15.94 17.50
CA PRO A 68 -9.71 15.89 18.62
C PRO A 68 -9.91 14.65 19.50
N THR A 69 -8.81 13.99 19.87
CA THR A 69 -8.80 12.91 20.86
C THR A 69 -8.60 13.47 22.27
N LYS A 70 -9.16 12.79 23.26
CA LYS A 70 -8.88 13.03 24.68
C LYS A 70 -7.49 12.47 24.97
N ARG A 71 -6.48 13.36 25.05
CA ARG A 71 -5.12 12.99 25.48
C ARG A 71 -5.13 12.74 26.98
N THR A 72 -5.07 11.48 27.39
CA THR A 72 -4.94 11.07 28.78
C THR A 72 -3.72 10.16 28.88
N SER A 73 -2.77 10.47 29.76
CA SER A 73 -1.63 9.59 29.99
C SER A 73 -2.11 8.24 30.52
N ARG A 74 -1.29 7.18 30.36
CA ARG A 74 -1.65 5.86 30.92
C ARG A 74 -1.87 5.93 32.42
N ASP A 75 -1.11 6.76 33.13
CA ASP A 75 -1.25 6.90 34.58
C ASP A 75 -2.51 7.69 34.96
N ALA A 76 -2.83 8.78 34.24
CA ALA A 76 -4.08 9.51 34.46
C ALA A 76 -5.33 8.71 34.04
N LEU A 77 -5.19 7.68 33.19
CA LEU A 77 -6.26 6.72 32.94
C LEU A 77 -6.44 5.76 34.13
N LYS A 78 -5.36 5.41 34.86
CA LYS A 78 -5.46 4.50 36.01
C LYS A 78 -6.29 5.09 37.16
N ASP A 79 -6.29 6.40 37.31
CA ASP A 79 -7.02 7.07 38.38
C ASP A 79 -8.51 7.28 38.06
N LYS A 80 -8.96 6.90 36.86
CA LYS A 80 -10.35 7.00 36.40
C LYS A 80 -11.15 5.74 36.69
N THR A 81 -12.45 5.93 36.86
CA THR A 81 -13.43 4.83 36.92
C THR A 81 -13.46 4.06 35.59
N GLU A 82 -13.91 2.81 35.60
CA GLU A 82 -14.01 2.00 34.39
C GLU A 82 -14.98 2.61 33.36
N GLU A 83 -16.06 3.25 33.81
CA GLU A 83 -17.00 3.97 32.94
C GLU A 83 -16.32 5.14 32.22
N GLU A 84 -15.57 5.98 32.95
CA GLU A 84 -14.83 7.08 32.36
C GLU A 84 -13.73 6.61 31.41
N ARG A 85 -13.00 5.54 31.76
CA ARG A 85 -11.98 4.94 30.88
C ARG A 85 -12.61 4.45 29.58
N THR A 86 -13.71 3.70 29.69
CA THR A 86 -14.44 3.16 28.54
C THR A 86 -14.94 4.27 27.63
N ALA A 87 -15.54 5.33 28.21
CA ALA A 87 -16.01 6.48 27.45
C ALA A 87 -14.86 7.23 26.72
N ILE A 88 -13.68 7.36 27.35
CA ILE A 88 -12.49 7.97 26.73
C ILE A 88 -11.98 7.10 25.58
N LEU A 89 -11.85 5.79 25.80
CA LEU A 89 -11.35 4.85 24.80
C LEU A 89 -12.29 4.77 23.59
N GLN A 90 -13.61 4.74 23.83
CA GLN A 90 -14.61 4.73 22.78
C GLN A 90 -14.59 6.02 21.97
N HIS A 91 -14.63 7.19 22.64
CA HIS A 91 -14.52 8.49 21.97
C HIS A 91 -13.25 8.54 21.11
N ASN A 92 -12.09 8.18 21.66
CA ASN A 92 -10.84 8.23 20.92
C ASN A 92 -10.86 7.28 19.70
N ARG A 93 -11.41 6.07 19.85
CA ARG A 93 -11.57 5.13 18.73
C ARG A 93 -12.44 5.72 17.62
N GLU A 94 -13.56 6.33 17.95
CA GLU A 94 -14.45 7.00 16.99
C GLU A 94 -13.73 8.15 16.27
N GLN A 95 -13.00 8.99 17.01
CA GLN A 95 -12.22 10.08 16.42
C GLN A 95 -11.13 9.54 15.48
N TYR A 96 -10.41 8.47 15.84
CA TYR A 96 -9.42 7.86 14.95
C TYR A 96 -10.04 7.31 13.65
N ILE A 97 -11.21 6.67 13.74
CA ILE A 97 -11.94 6.18 12.57
C ILE A 97 -12.34 7.36 11.66
N MET A 98 -12.88 8.43 12.25
CA MET A 98 -13.29 9.63 11.51
C MET A 98 -12.10 10.32 10.86
N ARG A 99 -10.97 10.47 11.58
CA ARG A 99 -9.71 11.01 11.04
C ARG A 99 -9.26 10.22 9.82
N SER A 100 -9.15 8.89 9.95
CA SER A 100 -8.68 8.03 8.86
C SER A 100 -9.60 8.11 7.64
N LYS A 101 -10.92 8.03 7.86
CA LYS A 101 -11.91 8.15 6.80
C LYS A 101 -11.80 9.50 6.08
N ARG A 102 -11.79 10.60 6.84
CA ARG A 102 -11.80 11.96 6.26
C ARG A 102 -10.46 12.32 5.61
N ALA A 103 -9.33 11.93 6.20
CA ALA A 103 -8.01 12.09 5.59
C ALA A 103 -7.97 11.44 4.20
N ASN A 104 -8.41 10.19 4.12
CA ASN A 104 -8.44 9.43 2.88
C ASN A 104 -9.30 10.09 1.80
N GLU A 105 -10.32 10.86 2.15
CA GLU A 105 -11.15 11.60 1.18
C GLU A 105 -10.47 12.86 0.64
N VAL A 106 -9.62 13.51 1.45
CA VAL A 106 -9.13 14.87 1.15
C VAL A 106 -7.65 14.96 0.77
N TYR A 107 -6.86 13.90 0.93
CA TYR A 107 -5.47 13.90 0.47
C TYR A 107 -5.34 14.27 -1.00
N THR A 108 -4.32 15.03 -1.35
CA THR A 108 -3.93 15.31 -2.73
C THR A 108 -3.01 14.19 -3.22
N ILE A 109 -3.45 13.45 -4.24
CA ILE A 109 -2.67 12.38 -4.87
C ILE A 109 -2.09 12.91 -6.17
N LYS A 110 -0.76 12.90 -6.28
CA LYS A 110 -0.05 13.19 -7.53
C LYS A 110 0.17 11.89 -8.30
N THR A 111 0.29 12.01 -9.61
CA THR A 111 0.61 10.89 -10.51
C THR A 111 1.76 11.29 -11.43
N LYS A 112 2.67 10.34 -11.68
CA LYS A 112 3.73 10.43 -12.68
C LYS A 112 3.72 9.13 -13.47
N SER A 113 3.51 9.24 -14.78
CA SER A 113 3.56 8.11 -15.69
C SER A 113 4.97 7.94 -16.23
N HIS A 114 5.45 6.71 -16.31
CA HIS A 114 6.73 6.33 -16.87
C HIS A 114 6.56 5.09 -17.75
N PRO A 115 6.94 5.15 -19.03
CA PRO A 115 7.00 3.95 -19.87
C PRO A 115 7.93 2.92 -19.24
N ILE A 116 7.55 1.65 -19.26
CA ILE A 116 8.42 0.55 -18.84
C ILE A 116 8.47 -0.54 -19.91
N GLY A 117 9.56 -1.28 -19.93
CA GLY A 117 9.73 -2.44 -20.78
C GLY A 117 8.82 -3.60 -20.41
N ARG A 118 8.51 -4.42 -21.42
CA ARG A 118 7.74 -5.65 -21.25
C ARG A 118 8.38 -6.61 -20.24
N SER A 119 9.71 -6.67 -20.19
CA SER A 119 10.42 -7.58 -19.30
C SER A 119 10.07 -7.30 -17.84
N LEU A 120 10.20 -6.04 -17.40
CA LEU A 120 9.87 -5.63 -16.04
C LEU A 120 8.39 -5.82 -15.72
N ALA A 121 7.49 -5.39 -16.60
CA ALA A 121 6.05 -5.50 -16.39
C ALA A 121 5.59 -6.96 -16.19
N ILE A 122 6.06 -7.85 -17.06
CA ILE A 122 5.72 -9.28 -17.00
C ILE A 122 6.41 -9.96 -15.81
N GLN A 123 7.64 -9.58 -15.50
CA GLN A 123 8.36 -10.17 -14.38
C GLN A 123 7.73 -9.80 -13.02
N LEU A 124 7.32 -8.54 -12.83
CA LEU A 124 6.55 -8.12 -11.65
C LEU A 124 5.25 -8.92 -11.52
N HIS A 125 4.50 -9.07 -12.62
CA HIS A 125 3.28 -9.86 -12.64
C HIS A 125 3.52 -11.32 -12.24
N LYS A 126 4.51 -11.99 -12.85
CA LYS A 126 4.89 -13.38 -12.51
C LYS A 126 5.28 -13.53 -11.05
N THR A 127 6.09 -12.61 -10.53
CA THR A 127 6.51 -12.63 -9.12
C THR A 127 5.31 -12.50 -8.19
N TYR A 128 4.34 -11.63 -8.51
CA TYR A 128 3.11 -11.48 -7.73
C TYR A 128 2.28 -12.78 -7.74
N VAL A 129 2.04 -13.35 -8.93
CA VAL A 129 1.29 -14.60 -9.07
C VAL A 129 1.96 -15.73 -8.30
N SER A 130 3.27 -15.89 -8.41
CA SER A 130 4.01 -16.93 -7.70
C SER A 130 3.93 -16.76 -6.18
N LEU A 131 4.22 -15.57 -5.66
CA LEU A 131 4.27 -15.35 -4.21
C LEU A 131 2.88 -15.36 -3.57
N ILE A 132 1.87 -14.77 -4.21
CA ILE A 132 0.49 -14.78 -3.71
C ILE A 132 -0.09 -16.19 -3.79
N GLY A 133 0.11 -16.90 -4.91
CA GLY A 133 -0.43 -18.24 -5.11
C GLY A 133 0.16 -19.30 -4.17
N ASN A 134 1.44 -19.13 -3.78
CA ASN A 134 2.11 -20.03 -2.85
C ASN A 134 1.98 -19.60 -1.37
N HIS A 135 1.36 -18.45 -1.10
CA HIS A 135 1.23 -17.96 0.27
C HIS A 135 0.24 -18.82 1.07
N LYS A 136 0.66 -19.22 2.27
CA LYS A 136 -0.21 -19.86 3.26
C LYS A 136 -0.33 -18.93 4.46
N ASN A 137 -1.57 -18.60 4.82
CA ASN A 137 -1.86 -17.84 6.04
C ASN A 137 -1.46 -18.71 7.25
N THR A 138 -0.38 -18.33 7.94
CA THR A 138 0.09 -19.02 9.14
C THR A 138 -0.02 -18.10 10.35
N GLY A 139 -0.79 -18.52 11.34
CA GLY A 139 -0.91 -17.84 12.64
C GLY A 139 -1.82 -16.62 12.67
N ILE A 140 -1.77 -15.91 13.80
CA ILE A 140 -2.51 -14.66 14.07
C ILE A 140 -1.49 -13.51 13.95
N PRO A 141 -1.71 -12.52 13.07
CA PRO A 141 -0.81 -11.38 12.94
C PRO A 141 -0.67 -10.61 14.27
N ASN A 142 0.56 -10.28 14.65
CA ASN A 142 0.78 -9.38 15.78
C ASN A 142 0.18 -7.99 15.46
N ILE A 143 -0.72 -7.53 16.32
CA ILE A 143 -1.38 -6.22 16.19
C ILE A 143 -0.41 -5.14 16.69
N SER A 144 0.53 -4.69 15.85
CA SER A 144 1.22 -3.42 16.10
C SER A 144 0.30 -2.26 15.73
N LYS A 145 0.45 -1.08 16.35
CA LYS A 145 -0.21 0.16 15.90
C LYS A 145 0.64 0.95 14.91
N ASP A 146 1.95 0.76 14.95
CA ASP A 146 2.92 1.44 14.10
C ASP A 146 3.43 0.54 12.97
N GLY A 147 4.00 1.17 11.94
CA GLY A 147 4.58 0.52 10.77
C GLY A 147 3.82 0.86 9.49
N TYR A 148 3.72 -0.09 8.58
CA TYR A 148 3.08 0.12 7.28
C TYR A 148 2.27 -1.11 6.84
N THR A 149 1.31 -0.86 5.94
CA THR A 149 0.61 -1.90 5.20
C THR A 149 1.10 -1.90 3.76
N ALA A 150 1.52 -3.06 3.26
CA ALA A 150 1.82 -3.27 1.85
C ALA A 150 0.67 -4.05 1.20
N VAL A 151 0.23 -3.58 0.04
CA VAL A 151 -0.86 -4.17 -0.73
C VAL A 151 -0.36 -4.50 -2.12
N PHE A 152 -0.61 -5.74 -2.53
CA PHE A 152 -0.22 -6.33 -3.80
C PHE A 152 -1.48 -6.83 -4.50
N ARG A 153 -1.73 -6.37 -5.72
CA ARG A 153 -2.85 -6.84 -6.53
C ARG A 153 -2.39 -7.12 -7.95
N CYS A 154 -2.96 -8.15 -8.56
CA CYS A 154 -2.71 -8.47 -9.96
C CYS A 154 -3.91 -9.19 -10.58
N VAL A 155 -3.99 -9.15 -11.91
CA VAL A 155 -5.01 -9.88 -12.68
C VAL A 155 -4.48 -11.28 -13.03
N VAL A 156 -5.28 -12.32 -12.78
CA VAL A 156 -4.95 -13.71 -13.14
C VAL A 156 -6.14 -14.32 -13.85
N GLY A 157 -6.05 -14.49 -15.17
CA GLY A 157 -7.21 -14.90 -15.97
C GLY A 157 -8.35 -13.87 -15.87
N ASP A 158 -9.51 -14.31 -15.40
CA ASP A 158 -10.68 -13.48 -15.11
C ASP A 158 -10.77 -13.05 -13.62
N GLU A 159 -9.80 -13.45 -12.80
CA GLU A 159 -9.75 -13.15 -11.38
C GLU A 159 -8.85 -11.95 -11.06
N ILE A 160 -9.09 -11.36 -9.90
CA ILE A 160 -8.17 -10.39 -9.29
C ILE A 160 -7.67 -10.99 -7.99
N TRP A 161 -6.36 -11.18 -7.92
CA TRP A 161 -5.70 -11.58 -6.70
C TRP A 161 -5.33 -10.34 -5.90
N ASN A 162 -5.60 -10.38 -4.60
CA ASN A 162 -5.36 -9.26 -3.69
C ASN A 162 -4.74 -9.80 -2.40
N PHE A 163 -3.50 -9.41 -2.14
CA PHE A 163 -2.79 -9.73 -0.92
C PHE A 163 -2.43 -8.44 -0.18
N SER A 164 -2.72 -8.39 1.12
CA SER A 164 -2.41 -7.24 1.96
C SER A 164 -1.78 -7.76 3.23
N THR A 165 -0.66 -7.18 3.62
CA THR A 165 0.04 -7.57 4.84
C THR A 165 0.62 -6.36 5.55
N ARG A 166 0.62 -6.43 6.88
CA ARG A 166 1.16 -5.39 7.74
C ARG A 166 2.57 -5.78 8.15
N ASN A 167 3.54 -4.88 7.98
CA ASN A 167 4.95 -5.11 8.27
C ASN A 167 5.44 -6.47 7.72
N PRO A 168 5.39 -6.67 6.38
CA PRO A 168 5.76 -7.91 5.74
C PRO A 168 7.12 -8.44 6.21
N LEU A 169 7.26 -9.76 6.20
CA LEU A 169 8.48 -10.50 6.51
C LEU A 169 8.82 -11.45 5.35
N GLY A 170 10.06 -11.92 5.30
CA GLY A 170 10.53 -12.88 4.29
C GLY A 170 10.31 -12.37 2.86
N ALA A 171 9.78 -13.23 1.98
CA ALA A 171 9.64 -12.93 0.56
C ALA A 171 8.77 -11.68 0.28
N PHE A 172 7.73 -11.44 1.09
CA PHE A 172 6.91 -10.23 0.91
C PHE A 172 7.61 -8.97 1.39
N LYS A 173 8.57 -9.06 2.33
CA LYS A 173 9.40 -7.92 2.71
C LYS A 173 10.34 -7.57 1.56
N GLU A 174 11.03 -8.57 1.02
CA GLU A 174 11.92 -8.43 -0.13
C GLU A 174 11.18 -7.87 -1.35
N LEU A 175 9.97 -8.36 -1.64
CA LEU A 175 9.12 -7.81 -2.70
C LEU A 175 8.70 -6.37 -2.43
N THR A 176 8.37 -6.04 -1.18
CA THR A 176 8.01 -4.66 -0.78
C THR A 176 9.18 -3.71 -1.04
N ASP A 177 10.38 -4.10 -0.62
CA ASP A 177 11.60 -3.30 -0.79
C ASP A 177 11.91 -3.08 -2.28
N LEU A 178 11.77 -4.13 -3.10
CA LEU A 178 11.90 -4.01 -4.56
C LEU A 178 10.88 -3.05 -5.17
N CYS A 179 9.62 -3.14 -4.75
CA CYS A 179 8.59 -2.24 -5.25
C CYS A 179 8.82 -0.79 -4.78
N GLU A 180 9.35 -0.61 -3.57
CA GLU A 180 9.74 0.70 -3.05
C GLU A 180 10.92 1.31 -3.82
N ASP A 181 11.97 0.53 -4.10
CA ASP A 181 13.12 0.96 -4.92
C ASP A 181 12.63 1.42 -6.30
N ILE A 182 11.82 0.60 -6.98
CA ILE A 182 11.24 0.94 -8.29
C ILE A 182 10.39 2.22 -8.20
N ALA A 183 9.56 2.35 -7.16
CA ALA A 183 8.70 3.50 -6.97
C ALA A 183 9.50 4.79 -6.76
N ASN A 184 10.58 4.72 -5.98
CA ASN A 184 11.47 5.85 -5.73
C ASN A 184 12.24 6.24 -6.98
N ASP A 185 12.81 5.27 -7.70
CA ASP A 185 13.50 5.51 -8.96
C ASP A 185 12.58 6.17 -10.00
N VAL A 186 11.37 5.65 -10.19
CA VAL A 186 10.39 6.24 -11.11
C VAL A 186 9.99 7.64 -10.66
N LYS A 187 9.86 7.90 -9.37
CA LYS A 187 9.50 9.22 -8.83
C LYS A 187 10.62 10.24 -9.03
N GLU A 188 11.85 9.89 -8.71
CA GLU A 188 13.02 10.78 -8.69
C GLU A 188 13.66 10.97 -10.08
N ASN A 189 13.72 9.91 -10.91
CA ASN A 189 14.42 9.98 -12.19
C ASN A 189 13.57 10.60 -13.30
N LYS A 190 14.20 11.48 -14.10
CA LYS A 190 13.57 12.13 -15.25
C LYS A 190 13.82 11.44 -16.59
N LYS A 191 14.67 10.39 -16.65
CA LYS A 191 15.02 9.76 -17.94
C LYS A 191 15.00 8.22 -17.92
N ASP A 192 15.76 7.53 -17.07
CA ASP A 192 15.86 6.06 -17.18
C ASP A 192 15.90 5.37 -15.80
N ILE A 193 15.18 4.27 -15.65
CA ILE A 193 15.31 3.32 -14.52
C ILE A 193 16.09 2.08 -14.99
N ASN A 194 16.83 1.43 -14.09
CA ASN A 194 17.58 0.22 -14.44
C ASN A 194 16.68 -1.03 -14.42
N GLU A 195 15.84 -1.18 -15.45
CA GLU A 195 14.86 -2.28 -15.52
C GLU A 195 15.49 -3.68 -15.45
N ASP A 196 16.64 -3.88 -16.09
CA ASP A 196 17.32 -5.18 -16.14
C ASP A 196 17.78 -5.63 -14.75
N GLU A 197 18.23 -4.69 -13.91
CA GLU A 197 18.57 -4.98 -12.52
C GLU A 197 17.33 -5.40 -11.71
N TYR A 198 16.21 -4.70 -11.89
CA TYR A 198 14.96 -5.04 -11.22
C TYR A 198 14.42 -6.40 -11.66
N VAL A 199 14.46 -6.71 -12.96
CA VAL A 199 14.09 -8.02 -13.50
C VAL A 199 14.94 -9.11 -12.85
N ARG A 200 16.27 -8.95 -12.82
CA ARG A 200 17.18 -9.92 -12.19
C ARG A 200 16.86 -10.15 -10.71
N ARG A 201 16.66 -9.08 -9.93
CA ARG A 201 16.33 -9.19 -8.49
C ARG A 201 14.97 -9.86 -8.26
N LEU A 202 13.99 -9.62 -9.13
CA LEU A 202 12.69 -10.30 -9.09
C LEU A 202 12.80 -11.79 -9.43
N GLU A 203 13.66 -12.16 -10.36
CA GLU A 203 13.95 -13.56 -10.70
C GLU A 203 14.67 -14.29 -9.55
N GLU A 204 15.66 -13.65 -8.95
CA GLU A 204 16.37 -14.16 -7.76
C GLU A 204 15.40 -14.43 -6.61
N LEU A 205 14.46 -13.52 -6.35
CA LEU A 205 13.41 -13.67 -5.34
C LEU A 205 12.53 -14.91 -5.60
N MET A 206 12.17 -15.20 -6.86
CA MET A 206 11.38 -16.39 -7.20
C MET A 206 12.21 -17.68 -7.06
N ASN A 207 13.49 -17.65 -7.44
CA ASN A 207 14.36 -18.82 -7.42
C ASN A 207 14.74 -19.23 -5.99
N ALA A 208 14.96 -18.26 -5.09
CA ALA A 208 15.27 -18.51 -3.68
C ALA A 208 14.14 -19.20 -2.89
N LYS A 209 12.94 -19.34 -3.48
CA LYS A 209 11.73 -19.88 -2.84
C LYS A 209 11.15 -21.10 -3.56
N SER A 210 11.83 -21.63 -4.57
CA SER A 210 11.46 -22.87 -5.28
C SER A 210 11.97 -24.16 -4.61
N LEU A 211 12.19 -24.15 -3.29
CA LEU A 211 12.62 -25.29 -2.48
C LEU A 211 11.63 -25.57 -1.34
#